data_AF-A0A7V1BUG0-F1
#
_entry.id   AF-A0A7V1BUG0-F1
#
_cell.length_a   1.000
_cell.length_b   1.000
_cell.length_c   1.000
_cell.angle_alpha   90.00
_cell.angle_beta   90.00
_cell.angle_gamma   90.00
#
_symmetry.space_group_name_H-M   'P 1'
#
loop_
_entity.id
_entity.type
_entity.pdbx_description
1 polymer ?
#
loop_
_entity_poly.entity_id
_entity_poly.type
_entity_poly.pdbx_seq_one_letter_code
_entity_poly.pdbx_strand_id
1 'polypeptide(L)'
;MHIPDGYLSPQTAGGLWALMVPVWYAAGYKVKKTLSARQAPLVAIAAAFSFVIMMFNLPLPGGTTGHAVGGTIIAIIIGPWAAVIAISVSLTIQALFFGDGGILALGANCFNIGFVLPVTGYYTYR
;
A
#
# COMPACT_ATOMS: atom_id res chain seq x y z
N MET A 1 6.94 -3.18 -5.31
CA MET A 1 6.32 -4.38 -5.90
C MET A 1 6.15 -5.43 -4.83
N HIS A 2 5.22 -6.38 -5.01
CA HIS A 2 4.91 -7.40 -4.02
C HIS A 2 6.11 -8.30 -3.76
N ILE A 3 6.41 -8.50 -2.48
CA ILE A 3 7.46 -9.36 -1.97
C ILE A 3 6.77 -10.60 -1.36
N PRO A 4 7.02 -11.82 -1.88
CA PRO A 4 6.50 -13.05 -1.30
C PRO A 4 7.13 -13.38 0.06
N ASP A 5 6.48 -14.24 0.84
CA ASP A 5 7.11 -14.78 2.06
C ASP A 5 8.33 -15.65 1.70
N GLY A 6 9.34 -15.64 2.58
CA GLY A 6 10.61 -16.33 2.37
C GLY A 6 11.67 -15.52 1.59
N TYR A 7 11.29 -14.41 0.96
CA TYR A 7 12.24 -13.52 0.25
C TYR A 7 13.00 -12.57 1.19
N LEU A 8 12.40 -12.23 2.33
CA LEU A 8 13.02 -11.37 3.34
C LEU A 8 13.42 -12.20 4.56
N SER A 9 14.58 -11.84 5.14
CA SER A 9 14.93 -12.36 6.46
C SER A 9 13.89 -11.91 7.50
N PRO A 10 13.60 -12.72 8.53
CA PRO A 10 12.68 -12.33 9.60
C PRO A 10 13.05 -11.00 10.26
N GLN A 11 14.35 -10.69 10.35
CA GLN A 11 14.87 -9.43 10.89
C GLN A 11 14.47 -8.25 10.01
N THR A 12 14.60 -8.38 8.69
CA THR A 12 14.19 -7.34 7.73
C THR A 12 12.67 -7.16 7.72
N ALA A 13 11.92 -8.26 7.70
CA ALA A 13 10.46 -8.24 7.74
C ALA A 13 9.93 -7.59 9.02
N GLY A 14 10.45 -8.00 10.18
CA GLY A 14 10.10 -7.42 11.48
C GLY A 14 10.46 -5.93 11.59
N GLY A 15 11.63 -5.53 11.07
CA GLY A 15 12.04 -4.13 11.02
C GLY A 15 11.08 -3.26 10.19
N LEU A 16 10.64 -3.75 9.02
CA LEU A 16 9.71 -3.01 8.17
C LEU A 16 8.29 -2.96 8.76
N TRP A 17 7.85 -4.00 9.46
CA TRP A 17 6.65 -3.92 10.28
C TRP A 17 6.76 -2.83 11.35
N ALA A 18 7.86 -2.80 12.10
CA ALA A 18 8.09 -1.79 13.12
C ALA A 18 8.10 -0.36 12.56
N LEU A 19 8.60 -0.17 11.33
CA LEU A 19 8.56 1.12 10.63
C LEU A 19 7.16 1.46 10.10
N MET A 20 6.39 0.49 9.62
CA MET A 20 5.10 0.74 8.99
C MET A 20 3.98 1.03 9.99
N VAL A 21 4.03 0.43 11.19
CA VAL A 21 3.04 0.68 12.26
C VAL A 21 2.87 2.17 12.61
N PRO A 22 3.93 2.94 12.90
CA PRO A 22 3.80 4.38 13.18
C PRO A 22 3.33 5.17 11.95
N VAL A 23 3.65 4.72 10.73
CA VAL A 23 3.13 5.33 9.49
C VAL A 23 1.61 5.17 9.40
N TRP A 24 1.07 3.98 9.65
CA TRP A 24 -0.39 3.78 9.68
C TRP A 24 -1.06 4.58 10.78
N TYR A 25 -0.44 4.66 11.96
CA TYR A 25 -0.96 5.49 13.05
C TYR A 25 -1.05 6.97 12.64
N ALA A 26 0.02 7.52 12.06
CA ALA A 26 0.04 8.89 11.57
C ALA A 26 -0.96 9.11 10.42
N ALA A 27 -1.09 8.15 9.50
CA ALA A 27 -2.04 8.20 8.41
C ALA A 27 -3.48 8.22 8.93
N GLY A 28 -3.83 7.32 9.86
CA GLY A 28 -5.16 7.26 10.49
C GLY A 28 -5.49 8.54 11.25
N TYR A 29 -4.54 9.09 12.00
CA TYR A 29 -4.71 10.37 12.70
C TYR A 29 -5.00 11.53 11.73
N LYS A 30 -4.22 11.64 10.65
CA LYS A 30 -4.39 12.69 9.65
C LYS A 30 -5.70 12.54 8.89
N VAL A 31 -6.02 11.33 8.43
CA VAL A 31 -7.29 11.02 7.76
C VAL A 31 -8.48 11.40 8.63
N LYS A 32 -8.46 11.09 9.93
CA LYS A 32 -9.54 11.47 10.86
C LYS A 32 -9.72 12.99 11.00
N LYS A 33 -8.65 13.78 10.82
CA LYS A 33 -8.70 15.24 10.86
C LYS A 33 -9.10 15.89 9.54
N THR A 34 -8.73 15.28 8.41
CA THR A 34 -8.85 15.91 7.09
C THR A 34 -9.98 15.36 6.24
N LEU A 35 -10.38 14.11 6.43
CA LEU A 35 -11.51 13.51 5.71
C LEU A 35 -12.78 13.55 6.54
N SER A 36 -13.86 13.99 5.90
CA SER A 36 -15.21 13.84 6.42
C SER A 36 -15.71 12.40 6.27
N ALA A 37 -16.66 11.98 7.11
CA ALA A 37 -17.27 10.65 7.02
C ALA A 37 -17.90 10.37 5.64
N ARG A 38 -18.39 11.40 4.94
CA ARG A 38 -18.95 11.29 3.59
C ARG A 38 -17.92 10.87 2.53
N GLN A 39 -16.63 11.03 2.81
CA GLN A 39 -15.54 10.65 1.89
C GLN A 39 -15.02 9.23 2.15
N ALA A 40 -15.47 8.53 3.19
CA ALA A 40 -15.08 7.15 3.45
C ALA A 40 -15.35 6.19 2.27
N PRO A 41 -16.49 6.29 1.53
CA PRO A 41 -16.71 5.48 0.33
C PRO A 41 -15.66 5.71 -0.76
N LEU A 42 -15.13 6.94 -0.91
CA LEU A 42 -14.07 7.22 -1.88
C LEU A 42 -12.76 6.49 -1.55
N VAL A 43 -12.42 6.40 -0.26
CA VAL A 43 -11.24 5.64 0.20
C VAL A 43 -11.42 4.14 -0.09
N ALA A 44 -12.61 3.59 0.14
CA ALA A 44 -12.92 2.19 -0.17
C ALA A 44 -12.84 1.91 -1.69
N ILE A 45 -13.40 2.79 -2.52
CA ILE A 45 -13.31 2.68 -3.98
C ILE A 45 -11.85 2.78 -4.44
N ALA A 46 -11.06 3.69 -3.86
CA ALA A 46 -9.63 3.79 -4.17
C ALA A 46 -8.85 2.52 -3.81
N ALA A 47 -9.17 1.89 -2.67
CA ALA A 47 -8.60 0.61 -2.27
C ALA A 47 -8.97 -0.50 -3.28
N ALA A 48 -10.24 -0.59 -3.66
CA ALA A 48 -10.73 -1.56 -4.65
C ALA A 48 -10.10 -1.35 -6.04
N PHE A 49 -9.95 -0.09 -6.47
CA PHE A 49 -9.28 0.26 -7.72
C PHE A 49 -7.81 -0.19 -7.71
N SER A 50 -7.08 0.10 -6.62
CA SER A 50 -5.69 -0.32 -6.48
C SER A 50 -5.57 -1.85 -6.49
N PHE A 51 -6.46 -2.53 -5.76
CA PHE A 51 -6.53 -3.99 -5.74
C PHE A 51 -6.68 -4.58 -7.14
N VAL A 52 -7.68 -4.13 -7.89
CA VAL A 52 -7.98 -4.66 -9.23
C VAL A 52 -6.82 -4.42 -10.18
N ILE A 53 -6.22 -3.23 -10.20
CA ILE A 53 -5.11 -2.95 -11.10
C ILE A 53 -3.87 -3.79 -10.76
N MET A 54 -3.57 -3.98 -9.47
CA MET A 54 -2.41 -4.77 -9.06
C MET A 54 -2.55 -6.27 -9.38
N MET A 55 -3.77 -6.79 -9.56
CA MET A 55 -4.01 -8.16 -10.02
C MET A 55 -3.57 -8.40 -11.47
N PHE A 56 -3.43 -7.35 -12.28
CA PHE A 56 -2.84 -7.45 -13.62
C PHE A 56 -1.32 -7.31 -13.51
N ASN A 57 -0.67 -8.40 -13.10
CA ASN A 57 0.78 -8.43 -12.90
C ASN A 57 1.51 -9.39 -13.85
N LEU A 58 2.76 -9.05 -14.15
CA LEU A 58 3.66 -9.80 -15.01
C LEU A 58 4.87 -10.30 -14.19
N PRO A 59 5.29 -11.55 -14.34
CA PRO A 59 6.48 -12.05 -13.66
C PRO A 59 7.73 -11.35 -14.19
N LEU A 60 8.61 -10.93 -13.28
CA LEU A 60 9.91 -10.34 -13.63
C LEU A 60 11.06 -11.29 -13.23
N PRO A 61 12.14 -11.34 -14.04
CA PRO A 61 13.37 -12.02 -13.65
C PRO A 61 13.86 -11.50 -12.29
N GLY A 62 14.21 -12.40 -11.37
CA GLY A 62 14.58 -12.05 -9.99
C GLY A 62 13.49 -12.31 -8.94
N GLY A 63 12.34 -12.86 -9.34
CA GLY A 63 11.40 -13.51 -8.41
C GLY A 63 10.23 -12.65 -7.90
N THR A 64 10.07 -11.42 -8.40
CA THR A 64 8.92 -10.56 -8.09
C THR A 64 8.09 -10.26 -9.35
N THR A 65 7.11 -9.38 -9.23
CA THR A 65 6.21 -8.99 -10.33
C THR A 65 6.34 -7.51 -10.72
N GLY A 66 5.97 -7.21 -11.96
CA GLY A 66 5.78 -5.89 -12.55
C GLY A 66 4.29 -5.62 -12.75
N HIS A 67 3.77 -4.51 -12.23
CA HIS A 67 2.37 -4.10 -12.40
C HIS A 67 2.18 -2.62 -12.09
N ALA A 68 1.07 -2.05 -12.56
CA ALA A 68 0.63 -0.75 -12.11
C ALA A 68 0.03 -0.84 -10.69
N VAL A 69 0.04 0.27 -9.95
CA VAL A 69 -0.54 0.36 -8.59
C VAL A 69 -1.66 1.40 -8.53
N GLY A 70 -1.55 2.46 -9.33
CA GLY A 70 -2.43 3.63 -9.27
C GLY A 70 -2.17 4.55 -8.08
N GLY A 71 -1.15 4.29 -7.25
CA GLY A 71 -1.00 4.96 -5.96
C GLY A 71 -0.77 6.46 -6.02
N THR A 72 -0.02 6.98 -7.01
CA THR A 72 0.14 8.43 -7.20
C THR A 72 -1.19 9.10 -7.58
N ILE A 73 -1.95 8.51 -8.50
CA ILE A 73 -3.25 9.05 -8.93
C ILE A 73 -4.22 9.04 -7.75
N ILE A 74 -4.26 7.95 -6.98
CA ILE A 74 -5.06 7.86 -5.75
C ILE A 74 -4.65 8.98 -4.78
N ALA A 75 -3.35 9.17 -4.54
CA ALA A 75 -2.85 10.20 -3.65
C ALA A 75 -3.22 11.63 -4.11
N ILE A 76 -3.23 11.89 -5.41
CA ILE A 76 -3.68 13.18 -5.96
C ILE A 76 -5.17 13.40 -5.67
N ILE A 77 -6.01 12.37 -5.81
CA ILE A 77 -7.47 12.48 -5.67
C ILE A 77 -7.91 12.61 -4.20
N ILE A 78 -7.42 11.74 -3.32
CA ILE A 78 -7.90 11.64 -1.92
C ILE A 78 -6.86 12.11 -0.88
N GLY A 79 -5.69 12.56 -1.33
CA GLY A 79 -4.58 12.95 -0.48
C GLY A 79 -3.66 11.78 -0.11
N PRO A 80 -2.37 12.06 0.19
CA PRO A 80 -1.36 11.03 0.37
C PRO A 80 -1.64 10.13 1.58
N TRP A 81 -2.15 10.68 2.69
CA TRP A 81 -2.42 9.90 3.91
C TRP A 81 -3.63 8.97 3.77
N ALA A 82 -4.65 9.37 3.01
CA ALA A 82 -5.78 8.49 2.70
C ALA A 82 -5.38 7.39 1.72
N ALA A 83 -4.52 7.72 0.74
CA ALA A 83 -3.94 6.73 -0.17
C ALA A 83 -3.12 5.67 0.58
N VAL A 84 -2.35 6.07 1.61
CA VAL A 84 -1.60 5.12 2.44
C VAL A 84 -2.51 4.07 3.06
N ILE A 85 -3.64 4.48 3.62
CA ILE A 85 -4.63 3.57 4.20
C ILE A 85 -5.27 2.70 3.10
N ALA A 86 -5.77 3.31 2.02
CA ALA A 86 -6.45 2.59 0.95
C ALA A 86 -5.59 1.48 0.33
N ILE A 87 -4.34 1.80 -0.02
CA ILE A 87 -3.44 0.85 -0.66
C ILE A 87 -2.99 -0.21 0.34
N SER A 88 -2.73 0.15 1.61
CA SER A 88 -2.40 -0.85 2.64
C SER A 88 -3.53 -1.85 2.87
N VAL A 89 -4.79 -1.41 2.81
CA VAL A 89 -5.96 -2.31 2.89
C VAL A 89 -5.98 -3.26 1.70
N SER A 90 -5.74 -2.76 0.48
CA SER A 90 -5.62 -3.62 -0.70
C SER A 90 -4.55 -4.69 -0.53
N LEU A 91 -3.33 -4.29 -0.14
CA LEU A 91 -2.20 -5.20 0.07
C LEU A 91 -2.50 -6.25 1.16
N THR A 92 -3.20 -5.84 2.21
CA THR A 92 -3.62 -6.76 3.29
C THR A 92 -4.59 -7.82 2.76
N ILE A 93 -5.57 -7.43 1.95
CA ILE A 93 -6.50 -8.38 1.32
C ILE A 93 -5.76 -9.32 0.37
N GLN A 94 -4.83 -8.78 -0.44
CA GLN A 94 -4.03 -9.57 -1.38
C GLN A 94 -3.19 -10.64 -0.68
N ALA A 95 -2.49 -10.27 0.39
CA ALA A 95 -1.67 -11.20 1.16
C ALA A 95 -2.51 -12.28 1.85
N LEU A 96 -3.67 -11.92 2.43
CA LEU A 96 -4.49 -12.86 3.21
C LEU A 96 -5.36 -13.79 2.36
N PHE A 97 -5.93 -13.30 1.26
CA PHE A 97 -6.95 -14.04 0.50
C PHE A 97 -6.47 -14.49 -0.88
N PHE A 98 -5.47 -13.84 -1.46
CA PHE A 98 -5.02 -14.11 -2.84
C PHE A 98 -3.60 -14.67 -2.90
N GLY A 99 -2.87 -14.66 -1.78
CA GLY A 99 -1.46 -15.07 -1.73
C GLY A 99 -0.54 -14.19 -2.58
N ASP A 100 -1.00 -12.99 -2.97
CA ASP A 100 -0.20 -12.02 -3.72
C ASP A 100 0.53 -11.10 -2.74
N GLY A 101 1.79 -11.43 -2.48
CA GLY A 101 2.60 -10.87 -1.41
C GLY A 101 2.56 -11.71 -0.13
N GLY A 102 3.65 -11.63 0.63
CA GLY A 102 3.83 -12.36 1.88
C GLY A 102 3.15 -11.70 3.09
N ILE A 103 2.71 -12.50 4.05
CA ILE A 103 2.13 -12.02 5.31
C ILE A 103 3.24 -11.46 6.21
N LEU A 104 4.38 -12.16 6.31
CA LEU A 104 5.54 -11.63 7.02
C LEU A 104 6.11 -10.41 6.28
N ALA A 105 6.10 -10.45 4.94
CA ALA A 105 6.53 -9.34 4.11
C ALA A 105 5.52 -8.18 4.02
N LEU A 106 4.33 -8.26 4.64
CA LEU A 106 3.26 -7.27 4.49
C LEU A 106 3.71 -5.87 4.96
N GLY A 107 4.50 -5.77 6.02
CA GLY A 107 5.09 -4.51 6.46
C GLY A 107 5.98 -3.88 5.38
N ALA A 108 6.78 -4.69 4.68
CA ALA A 108 7.62 -4.26 3.57
C ALA A 108 6.80 -3.81 2.35
N ASN A 109 5.78 -4.59 1.99
CA ASN A 109 4.86 -4.29 0.88
C ASN A 109 4.06 -3.00 1.14
N CYS A 110 3.57 -2.82 2.37
CA CYS A 110 2.88 -1.59 2.74
C CYS A 110 3.84 -0.41 2.84
N PHE A 111 5.09 -0.61 3.24
CA PHE A 111 6.08 0.46 3.26
C PHE A 111 6.43 0.93 1.83
N ASN A 112 6.75 0.00 0.91
CA ASN A 112 7.17 0.39 -0.43
C ASN A 112 6.00 0.86 -1.32
N ILE A 113 4.89 0.11 -1.39
CA ILE A 113 3.75 0.37 -2.28
C ILE A 113 2.72 1.23 -1.57
N GLY A 114 2.43 0.93 -0.31
CA GLY A 114 1.42 1.65 0.48
C GLY A 114 1.89 3.02 0.96
N PHE A 115 3.17 3.23 1.22
CA PHE A 115 3.68 4.50 1.77
C PHE A 115 4.59 5.26 0.81
N VAL A 116 5.74 4.70 0.47
CA VAL A 116 6.75 5.41 -0.33
C VAL A 116 6.16 5.86 -1.66
N LEU A 117 5.50 4.97 -2.40
CA LEU A 117 4.93 5.27 -3.72
C LEU A 117 3.91 6.44 -3.71
N PRO A 118 2.79 6.39 -2.95
CA PRO A 118 1.80 7.47 -3.00
C PRO A 118 2.33 8.79 -2.41
N VAL A 119 3.18 8.73 -1.38
CA VAL A 119 3.72 9.94 -0.73
C VAL A 119 4.70 10.64 -1.65
N THR A 120 5.70 9.91 -2.17
CA THR A 120 6.68 10.49 -3.09
C THR A 120 6.02 10.97 -4.37
N GLY A 121 5.13 10.16 -4.96
CA GLY A 121 4.39 10.55 -6.17
C GLY A 121 3.56 11.82 -5.98
N TYR A 122 2.89 11.97 -4.84
CA TYR A 122 2.11 13.18 -4.54
C TYR A 122 2.98 14.42 -4.38
N TYR A 123 4.11 14.30 -3.66
CA TYR A 123 4.98 15.44 -3.41
C TYR A 123 5.86 15.82 -4.62
N THR A 124 6.13 14.90 -5.54
CA THR A 124 6.77 15.22 -6.83
C THR A 124 5.80 15.90 -7.80
N TYR A 125 4.50 15.60 -7.70
CA TYR A 125 3.47 16.24 -8.51
C TYR A 125 3.25 17.72 -8.13
N ARG A 126 3.47 18.10 -6.87
CA ARG A 126 3.27 19.47 -6.37
C ARG A 126 4.52 20.32 -6.50
#